data_AF-A0A1M5F7G4-F1
#
_entry.id   AF-A0A1M5F7G4-F1
#
_cell.length_a   1.000
_cell.length_b   1.000
_cell.length_c   1.000
_cell.angle_alpha   90.00
_cell.angle_beta   90.00
_cell.angle_gamma   90.00
#
_symmetry.space_group_name_H-M   'P 1'
#
loop_
_entity.id
_entity.type
_entity.pdbx_description
1 polymer ?
#
loop_
_entity_poly.entity_id
_entity_poly.type
_entity_poly.pdbx_seq_one_letter_code
_entity_poly.pdbx_strand_id
1 'polypeptide(L)'
;MNKSLVTVSESLFSLGSDITAAYSGDGTLAETWGWNCPPLNRHDLANLAKNLGEKIKSIVIEKIDEDLQEQLEEIPARINIFKTQNLPQMFSGNCAAASPNYFALIEWINVTIEPLFTWEIMQDTKALPKELSRRLRALQSELTFLIPDKDNLESQIKLIEKATEAAENLPADLESLKDARNKVNKFSSDAAESFGKIDTYQKKIESLTKDIYSKKNEAEKLVDQCQEAYRITTTTGLAASFDQRANKLSYSMWAWVAGLILALGSGIYIGSERFAILNASINQQKDIGHIWIQIFLSLLSLGAPIWFAWLATKQIGQRFKLSEDYAFKASVAKAYEGYRKEASRIDLNMEKRLFSSALDRLEEPPLRLMEKEHYGSPWHEFISSDQFKKALVTFPELKDKILNIGSKKLSQNNLLKDEEKTE
;
A
#
# COMPACT_ATOMS: atom_id res chain seq x y z
N MET A 1 65.45 60.66 -13.39
CA MET A 1 65.31 61.77 -14.36
C MET A 1 64.84 61.18 -15.68
N ASN A 2 63.72 61.67 -16.22
CA ASN A 2 63.13 61.18 -17.47
C ASN A 2 64.14 61.28 -18.63
N LYS A 3 64.19 60.23 -19.47
CA LYS A 3 65.17 60.11 -20.56
C LYS A 3 65.06 61.24 -21.58
N SER A 4 63.85 61.67 -21.92
CA SER A 4 63.61 62.74 -22.89
C SER A 4 64.15 64.09 -22.38
N LEU A 5 64.04 64.39 -21.08
CA LEU A 5 64.62 65.60 -20.48
C LEU A 5 66.16 65.62 -20.54
N VAL A 6 66.81 64.47 -20.34
CA VAL A 6 68.27 64.35 -20.48
C VAL A 6 68.68 64.66 -21.92
N THR A 7 68.00 64.07 -22.90
CA THR A 7 68.28 64.27 -24.33
C THR A 7 68.04 65.73 -24.77
N VAL A 8 66.98 66.38 -24.28
CA VAL A 8 66.73 67.81 -24.55
C VAL A 8 67.83 68.68 -23.97
N SER A 9 68.22 68.45 -22.72
CA SER A 9 69.30 69.19 -22.05
C SER A 9 70.62 69.06 -22.82
N GLU A 10 70.99 67.84 -23.22
CA GLU A 10 72.20 67.58 -24.03
C GLU A 10 72.14 68.26 -25.40
N SER A 11 70.98 68.23 -26.08
CA SER A 11 70.79 68.89 -27.37
C SER A 11 70.93 70.42 -27.29
N LEU A 12 70.44 71.03 -26.21
CA LEU A 12 70.59 72.47 -25.93
C LEU A 12 72.06 72.86 -25.63
N PHE A 13 72.79 72.06 -24.85
CA PHE A 13 74.22 72.26 -24.65
C PHE A 13 75.01 72.13 -25.96
N SER A 14 74.64 71.15 -26.78
CA SER A 14 75.22 70.97 -28.12
C SER A 14 74.92 72.17 -29.02
N LEU A 15 73.68 72.69 -29.02
CA LEU A 15 73.32 73.91 -29.76
C LEU A 15 74.15 75.12 -29.32
N GLY A 16 74.30 75.36 -28.03
CA GLY A 16 75.14 76.46 -27.54
C GLY A 16 76.61 76.29 -27.94
N SER A 17 77.11 75.06 -27.99
CA SER A 17 78.48 74.77 -28.44
C SER A 17 78.65 75.04 -29.93
N ASP A 18 77.69 74.61 -30.76
CA ASP A 18 77.71 74.83 -32.21
C ASP A 18 77.57 76.32 -32.57
N ILE A 19 76.75 77.08 -31.84
CA ILE A 19 76.64 78.55 -32.00
C ILE A 19 77.98 79.23 -31.69
N THR A 20 78.66 78.78 -30.64
CA THR A 20 79.99 79.31 -30.30
C THR A 20 81.01 78.96 -31.39
N ALA A 21 80.95 77.76 -31.97
CA ALA A 21 81.88 77.29 -33.00
C ALA A 21 81.61 77.87 -34.40
N ALA A 22 80.37 78.28 -34.69
CA ALA A 22 79.95 78.72 -36.02
C ALA A 22 80.60 80.05 -36.46
N TYR A 23 81.14 80.85 -35.54
CA TYR A 23 81.81 82.11 -35.83
C TYR A 23 82.96 82.38 -34.85
N SER A 24 84.05 82.98 -35.33
CA SER A 24 85.26 83.24 -34.54
C SER A 24 85.33 84.64 -33.94
N GLY A 25 84.44 85.57 -34.33
CA GLY A 25 84.44 86.93 -33.81
C GLY A 25 83.60 87.08 -32.54
N ASP A 26 84.07 87.93 -31.63
CA ASP A 26 83.42 88.18 -30.32
C ASP A 26 82.61 89.49 -30.28
N GLY A 27 82.61 90.27 -31.37
CA GLY A 27 81.71 91.41 -31.54
C GLY A 27 80.25 91.00 -31.65
N THR A 28 79.34 91.94 -31.42
CA THR A 28 77.91 91.68 -31.60
C THR A 28 77.57 91.50 -33.07
N LEU A 29 76.45 90.80 -33.35
CA LEU A 29 75.97 90.64 -34.72
C LEU A 29 75.64 92.01 -35.34
N ALA A 30 75.12 92.96 -34.53
CA ALA A 30 74.85 94.33 -34.96
C ALA A 30 76.11 95.11 -35.39
N GLU A 31 77.21 94.98 -34.65
CA GLU A 31 78.50 95.61 -35.00
C GLU A 31 79.12 95.00 -36.25
N THR A 32 78.91 93.70 -36.48
CA THR A 32 79.56 92.95 -37.58
C THR A 32 78.77 93.03 -38.89
N TRP A 33 77.43 92.93 -38.83
CA TRP A 33 76.56 92.79 -40.02
C TRP A 33 75.51 93.91 -40.18
N GLY A 34 75.41 94.85 -39.24
CA GLY A 34 74.60 96.07 -39.38
C GLY A 34 73.46 96.21 -38.36
N TRP A 35 72.83 97.38 -38.33
CA TRP A 35 71.81 97.77 -37.34
C TRP A 35 70.58 96.84 -37.28
N ASN A 36 70.32 96.06 -38.33
CA ASN A 36 69.20 95.13 -38.45
C ASN A 36 69.49 93.73 -37.86
N CYS A 37 70.68 93.53 -37.31
CA CYS A 37 71.07 92.33 -36.56
C CYS A 37 70.94 92.55 -35.05
N PRO A 38 70.75 91.49 -34.25
CA PRO A 38 70.64 91.63 -32.80
C PRO A 38 71.96 92.15 -32.20
N PRO A 39 71.89 93.02 -31.17
CA PRO A 39 73.06 93.51 -30.45
C PRO A 39 73.57 92.48 -29.42
N LEU A 40 73.65 91.20 -29.83
CA LEU A 40 74.16 90.08 -29.04
C LEU A 40 75.37 89.49 -29.75
N ASN A 41 76.32 88.94 -29.00
CA ASN A 41 77.45 88.19 -29.58
C ASN A 41 77.17 86.68 -29.59
N ARG A 42 78.10 85.89 -30.15
CA ARG A 42 77.98 84.42 -30.21
C ARG A 42 77.87 83.75 -28.82
N HIS A 43 78.50 84.33 -27.79
CA HIS A 43 78.45 83.81 -26.43
C HIS A 43 77.10 84.07 -25.77
N ASP A 44 76.52 85.26 -25.97
CA ASP A 44 75.19 85.60 -25.48
C ASP A 44 74.14 84.66 -26.08
N LEU A 45 74.19 84.47 -27.40
CA LEU A 45 73.31 83.55 -28.10
C LEU A 45 73.51 82.11 -27.61
N ALA A 46 74.76 81.65 -27.47
CA ALA A 46 75.05 80.31 -26.94
C ALA A 46 74.54 80.12 -25.51
N ASN A 47 74.64 81.15 -24.66
CA ASN A 47 74.19 81.10 -23.26
C ASN A 47 72.68 80.98 -23.15
N LEU A 48 71.90 81.56 -24.08
CA LEU A 48 70.44 81.36 -24.09
C LEU A 48 70.05 79.87 -24.18
N ALA A 49 70.70 79.11 -25.06
CA ALA A 49 70.48 77.68 -25.18
C ALA A 49 71.02 76.91 -23.94
N LYS A 50 72.24 77.24 -23.48
CA LYS A 50 72.87 76.55 -22.34
C LYS A 50 72.09 76.75 -21.04
N ASN A 51 71.60 77.96 -20.77
CA ASN A 51 70.83 78.28 -19.57
C ASN A 51 69.52 77.46 -19.52
N LEU A 52 68.85 77.26 -20.66
CA LEU A 52 67.69 76.36 -20.72
C LEU A 52 68.09 74.90 -20.45
N GLY A 53 69.22 74.45 -21.02
CA GLY A 53 69.78 73.13 -20.74
C GLY A 53 70.08 72.90 -19.25
N GLU A 54 70.64 73.90 -18.57
CA GLU A 54 70.91 73.89 -17.12
C GLU A 54 69.62 73.83 -16.29
N LYS A 55 68.61 74.65 -16.63
CA LYS A 55 67.30 74.62 -15.97
C LYS A 55 66.69 73.22 -16.00
N ILE A 56 66.69 72.56 -17.16
CA ILE A 56 66.16 71.20 -17.30
C ILE A 56 66.99 70.19 -16.50
N LYS A 57 68.33 70.31 -16.51
CA LYS A 57 69.23 69.43 -15.76
C LYS A 57 69.02 69.51 -14.24
N SER A 58 68.56 70.64 -13.73
CA SER A 58 68.35 70.87 -12.29
C SER A 58 67.14 70.15 -11.70
N ILE A 59 66.27 69.55 -12.53
CA ILE A 59 65.01 68.93 -12.12
C ILE A 59 65.10 67.40 -12.09
N VAL A 60 64.48 66.78 -11.08
CA VAL A 60 64.33 65.31 -10.98
C VAL A 60 62.85 64.93 -11.11
N ILE A 61 62.35 64.86 -12.34
CA ILE A 61 61.01 64.33 -12.66
C ILE A 61 61.16 62.94 -13.29
N GLU A 62 60.38 61.97 -12.82
CA GLU A 62 60.37 60.59 -13.34
C GLU A 62 59.22 60.31 -14.30
N LYS A 63 58.03 60.88 -14.04
CA LYS A 63 56.84 60.72 -14.88
C LYS A 63 56.39 62.09 -15.39
N ILE A 64 56.22 62.18 -16.70
CA ILE A 64 55.74 63.36 -17.40
C ILE A 64 54.43 62.95 -18.08
N ASP A 65 53.51 63.89 -18.20
CA ASP A 65 52.28 63.71 -18.98
C ASP A 65 52.61 63.31 -20.43
N GLU A 66 51.76 62.48 -21.03
CA GLU A 66 52.01 61.86 -22.34
C GLU A 66 52.09 62.94 -23.46
N ASP A 67 51.24 63.97 -23.39
CA ASP A 67 51.21 65.06 -24.38
C ASP A 67 52.49 65.93 -24.29
N LEU A 68 52.95 66.20 -23.07
CA LEU A 68 54.19 66.96 -22.86
C LEU A 68 55.42 66.13 -23.25
N GLN A 69 55.37 64.81 -23.05
CA GLN A 69 56.47 63.94 -23.43
C GLN A 69 56.66 63.91 -24.95
N GLU A 70 55.59 63.87 -25.74
CA GLU A 70 55.65 63.96 -27.21
C GLU A 70 56.31 65.27 -27.66
N GLN A 71 55.92 66.41 -27.07
CA GLN A 71 56.50 67.71 -27.39
C GLN A 71 57.99 67.81 -27.06
N LEU A 72 58.43 67.22 -25.94
CA LEU A 72 59.83 67.21 -25.54
C LEU A 72 60.70 66.39 -26.51
N GLU A 73 60.17 65.29 -27.06
CA GLU A 73 60.88 64.43 -28.00
C GLU A 73 61.11 65.09 -29.37
N GLU A 74 60.33 66.11 -29.74
CA GLU A 74 60.53 66.88 -30.97
C GLU A 74 61.65 67.93 -30.87
N ILE A 75 61.97 68.41 -29.67
CA ILE A 75 62.93 69.50 -29.47
C ILE A 75 64.30 69.21 -30.10
N PRO A 76 64.92 68.02 -29.91
CA PRO A 76 66.21 67.71 -30.53
C PRO A 76 66.17 67.73 -32.07
N ALA A 77 65.07 67.26 -32.67
CA ALA A 77 64.91 67.27 -34.12
C ALA A 77 64.81 68.70 -34.67
N ARG A 78 64.03 69.57 -34.02
CA ARG A 78 63.89 70.99 -34.40
C ARG A 78 65.19 71.77 -34.21
N ILE A 79 65.94 71.50 -33.14
CA ILE A 79 67.29 72.05 -32.94
C ILE A 79 68.22 71.64 -34.11
N ASN A 80 68.17 70.39 -34.54
CA ASN A 80 69.01 69.91 -35.65
C ASN A 80 68.64 70.57 -37.00
N ILE A 81 67.35 70.80 -37.26
CA ILE A 81 66.89 71.57 -38.43
C ILE A 81 67.46 73.00 -38.39
N PHE A 82 67.40 73.65 -37.23
CA PHE A 82 67.99 74.99 -37.08
C PHE A 82 69.50 74.98 -37.33
N LYS A 83 70.24 74.04 -36.74
CA LYS A 83 71.70 73.91 -36.93
C LYS A 83 72.11 73.73 -38.39
N THR A 84 71.33 72.98 -39.17
CA THR A 84 71.67 72.66 -40.56
C THR A 84 71.26 73.76 -41.53
N GLN A 85 70.11 74.41 -41.31
CA GLN A 85 69.53 75.33 -42.28
C GLN A 85 69.76 76.81 -41.93
N ASN A 86 69.68 77.17 -40.65
CA ASN A 86 69.60 78.56 -40.20
C ASN A 86 70.91 79.05 -39.56
N LEU A 87 71.58 78.20 -38.76
CA LEU A 87 72.81 78.56 -38.08
C LEU A 87 73.92 79.07 -39.04
N PRO A 88 74.17 78.45 -40.22
CA PRO A 88 75.17 78.96 -41.16
C PRO A 88 74.83 80.35 -41.71
N GLN A 89 73.54 80.68 -41.79
CA GLN A 89 73.05 81.98 -42.29
C GLN A 89 73.06 83.06 -41.20
N MET A 90 73.03 82.66 -39.93
CA MET A 90 72.98 83.56 -38.78
C MET A 90 74.24 84.41 -38.62
N PHE A 91 75.41 83.86 -38.95
CA PHE A 91 76.69 84.57 -38.93
C PHE A 91 77.14 84.97 -40.35
N SER A 92 76.20 85.52 -41.12
CA SER A 92 76.42 85.98 -42.49
C SER A 92 75.66 87.28 -42.75
N GLY A 93 75.76 87.83 -43.96
CA GLY A 93 74.96 88.98 -44.39
C GLY A 93 73.43 88.76 -44.32
N ASN A 94 72.98 87.51 -44.15
CA ASN A 94 71.56 87.16 -43.97
C ASN A 94 71.10 87.15 -42.50
N CYS A 95 71.94 87.61 -41.57
CA CYS A 95 71.68 87.62 -40.14
C CYS A 95 70.29 88.20 -39.76
N ALA A 96 69.86 89.29 -40.39
CA ALA A 96 68.55 89.91 -40.11
C ALA A 96 67.35 88.98 -40.37
N ALA A 97 67.47 88.03 -41.31
CA ALA A 97 66.43 87.04 -41.60
C ALA A 97 66.61 85.75 -40.77
N ALA A 98 67.84 85.39 -40.41
CA ALA A 98 68.15 84.14 -39.72
C ALA A 98 68.04 84.24 -38.18
N SER A 99 68.39 85.38 -37.58
CA SER A 99 68.34 85.58 -36.13
C SER A 99 66.93 85.43 -35.52
N PRO A 100 65.84 85.94 -36.14
CA PRO A 100 64.49 85.73 -35.61
C PRO A 100 64.11 84.25 -35.48
N ASN A 101 64.58 83.39 -36.40
CA ASN A 101 64.32 81.95 -36.35
C ASN A 101 64.98 81.29 -35.13
N TYR A 102 66.15 81.80 -34.71
CA TYR A 102 66.80 81.35 -33.48
C TYR A 102 65.99 81.71 -32.23
N PHE A 103 65.57 82.97 -32.11
CA PHE A 103 64.79 83.41 -30.96
C PHE A 103 63.42 82.74 -30.90
N ALA A 104 62.76 82.53 -32.05
CA ALA A 104 61.50 81.78 -32.10
C ALA A 104 61.68 80.33 -31.61
N LEU A 105 62.79 79.68 -31.97
CA LEU A 105 63.11 78.33 -31.47
C LEU A 105 63.35 78.32 -29.96
N ILE A 106 64.17 79.24 -29.45
CA ILE A 106 64.48 79.34 -28.02
C ILE A 106 63.24 79.67 -27.20
N GLU A 107 62.39 80.57 -27.69
CA GLU A 107 61.15 80.95 -27.01
C GLU A 107 60.16 79.79 -26.99
N TRP A 108 59.98 79.10 -28.12
CA TRP A 108 59.12 77.92 -28.17
C TRP A 108 59.59 76.84 -27.19
N ILE A 109 60.90 76.56 -27.14
CA ILE A 109 61.45 75.61 -26.15
C ILE A 109 61.17 76.08 -24.73
N ASN A 110 61.37 77.36 -24.42
CA ASN A 110 61.14 77.92 -23.09
C ASN A 110 59.67 77.77 -22.64
N VAL A 111 58.70 78.04 -23.54
CA VAL A 111 57.27 77.86 -23.27
C VAL A 111 56.92 76.38 -23.11
N THR A 112 57.45 75.50 -23.96
CA THR A 112 57.19 74.05 -23.87
C THR A 112 57.66 73.45 -22.55
N ILE A 113 58.80 73.92 -22.01
CA ILE A 113 59.32 73.41 -20.74
C ILE A 113 58.72 74.10 -19.51
N GLU A 114 58.03 75.23 -19.65
CA GLU A 114 57.48 76.02 -18.54
C GLU A 114 56.61 75.20 -17.57
N PRO A 115 55.70 74.30 -18.02
CA PRO A 115 54.87 73.50 -17.11
C PRO A 115 55.68 72.64 -16.13
N LEU A 116 56.90 72.22 -16.50
CA LEU A 116 57.79 71.42 -15.66
C LEU A 116 58.24 72.17 -14.39
N PHE A 117 58.06 73.49 -14.34
CA PHE A 117 58.47 74.36 -13.23
C PHE A 117 57.28 74.86 -12.40
N THR A 118 56.09 74.26 -12.55
CA THR A 118 54.88 74.65 -11.79
C THR A 118 54.96 74.20 -10.33
N TRP A 119 54.48 75.04 -9.39
CA TRP A 119 54.52 74.83 -7.94
C TRP A 119 53.98 73.48 -7.44
N GLU A 120 53.08 72.86 -8.20
CA GLU A 120 52.45 71.57 -7.87
C GLU A 120 53.41 70.38 -8.05
N ILE A 121 54.45 70.53 -8.89
CA ILE A 121 55.45 69.49 -9.19
C ILE A 121 56.72 69.68 -8.33
N MET A 122 56.98 70.91 -7.85
CA MET A 122 58.08 71.21 -6.92
C MET A 122 57.74 70.78 -5.48
N GLN A 123 57.71 69.48 -5.22
CA GLN A 123 57.53 68.92 -3.88
C GLN A 123 58.75 69.12 -2.95
N ASP A 124 59.79 69.86 -3.35
CA ASP A 124 60.89 70.20 -2.45
C ASP A 124 60.53 71.44 -1.63
N THR A 125 60.25 71.20 -0.36
CA THR A 125 59.80 72.13 0.69
C THR A 125 60.81 73.23 1.02
N LYS A 126 61.87 73.38 0.24
CA LYS A 126 62.95 74.36 0.41
C LYS A 126 62.72 75.69 -0.30
N ALA A 127 61.70 75.82 -1.16
CA ALA A 127 61.40 77.06 -1.88
C ALA A 127 60.25 77.89 -1.27
N LEU A 128 59.54 77.39 -0.24
CA LEU A 128 58.39 78.09 0.36
C LEU A 128 58.81 79.00 1.54
N PRO A 129 58.33 80.26 1.59
CA PRO A 129 58.51 81.12 2.76
C PRO A 129 57.96 80.48 4.04
N LYS A 130 58.72 80.57 5.13
CA LYS A 130 58.49 79.88 6.40
C LYS A 130 57.09 80.08 6.99
N GLU A 131 56.47 81.24 6.78
CA GLU A 131 55.14 81.57 7.32
C GLU A 131 53.99 80.80 6.66
N LEU A 132 54.05 80.59 5.34
CA LEU A 132 53.02 79.83 4.61
C LEU A 132 53.07 78.36 5.00
N SER A 133 54.27 77.81 5.18
CA SER A 133 54.45 76.43 5.68
C SER A 133 53.87 76.22 7.08
N ARG A 134 53.87 77.26 7.92
CA ARG A 134 53.34 77.20 9.29
C ARG A 134 51.82 77.25 9.28
N ARG A 135 51.23 78.12 8.45
CA ARG A 135 49.77 78.26 8.33
C ARG A 135 49.12 77.01 7.75
N LEU A 136 49.76 76.40 6.75
CA LEU A 136 49.27 75.18 6.13
C LEU A 136 49.26 74.00 7.12
N ARG A 137 50.32 73.86 7.94
CA ARG A 137 50.37 72.87 9.02
C ARG A 137 49.31 73.10 10.10
N ALA A 138 49.01 74.36 10.44
CA ALA A 138 47.97 74.68 11.43
C ALA A 138 46.57 74.28 10.91
N LEU A 139 46.24 74.62 9.66
CA LEU A 139 44.97 74.23 9.03
C LEU A 139 44.84 72.71 8.90
N GLN A 140 45.93 72.01 8.59
CA GLN A 140 45.94 70.56 8.51
C GLN A 140 45.70 69.91 9.88
N SER A 141 46.23 70.50 10.96
CA SER A 141 45.95 70.06 12.33
C SER A 141 44.49 70.29 12.75
N GLU A 142 43.91 71.42 12.36
CA GLU A 142 42.51 71.76 12.64
C GLU A 142 41.56 70.81 11.90
N LEU A 143 41.86 70.48 10.64
CA LEU A 143 41.13 69.48 9.87
C LEU A 143 41.24 68.08 10.49
N THR A 144 42.41 67.72 11.01
CA THR A 144 42.64 66.41 11.67
C THR A 144 41.85 66.28 12.97
N PHE A 145 41.54 67.39 13.65
CA PHE A 145 40.71 67.39 14.86
C PHE A 145 39.20 67.27 14.57
N LEU A 146 38.73 67.78 13.43
CA LEU A 146 37.31 67.71 13.04
C LEU A 146 36.88 66.36 12.44
N ILE A 147 37.82 65.61 11.86
CA ILE A 147 37.56 64.29 11.26
C ILE A 147 37.09 63.23 12.29
N PRO A 148 37.71 63.10 13.49
CA PRO A 148 37.30 62.14 14.52
C PRO A 148 35.86 62.25 15.03
N ASP A 149 35.26 63.45 15.02
CA ASP A 149 33.90 63.64 15.56
C ASP A 149 32.79 63.18 14.61
N LYS A 150 33.08 63.12 13.31
CA LYS A 150 32.08 62.75 12.29
C LYS A 150 31.60 61.31 12.43
N ASP A 151 32.53 60.36 12.60
CA ASP A 151 32.18 58.93 12.68
C ASP A 151 31.38 58.61 13.95
N ASN A 152 31.69 59.30 15.05
CA ASN A 152 30.99 59.14 16.32
C ASN A 152 29.57 59.72 16.23
N LEU A 153 29.41 60.91 15.64
CA LEU A 153 28.10 61.51 15.35
C LEU A 153 27.26 60.63 14.41
N GLU A 154 27.85 60.06 13.36
CA GLU A 154 27.15 59.15 12.45
C GLU A 154 26.64 57.90 13.19
N SER A 155 27.45 57.35 14.11
CA SER A 155 27.04 56.20 14.93
C SER A 155 25.88 56.54 15.88
N GLN A 156 25.89 57.72 16.48
CA GLN A 156 24.85 58.18 17.39
C GLN A 156 23.54 58.45 16.64
N ILE A 157 23.61 59.09 15.47
CA ILE A 157 22.45 59.32 14.61
C ILE A 157 21.82 57.99 14.19
N LYS A 158 22.63 57.01 13.74
CA LYS A 158 22.14 55.66 13.41
C LYS A 158 21.48 54.96 14.60
N LEU A 159 21.99 55.17 15.81
CA LEU A 159 21.44 54.56 17.01
C LEU A 159 20.11 55.20 17.42
N ILE A 160 20.00 56.52 17.27
CA ILE A 160 18.75 57.27 17.46
C ILE A 160 17.72 56.83 16.42
N GLU A 161 18.07 56.77 15.13
CA GLU A 161 17.16 56.30 14.08
C GLU A 161 16.63 54.90 14.38
N LYS A 162 17.50 53.96 14.76
CA LYS A 162 17.08 52.61 15.17
C LYS A 162 16.18 52.60 16.40
N ALA A 163 16.47 53.44 17.39
CA ALA A 163 15.64 53.55 18.58
C ALA A 163 14.27 54.16 18.28
N THR A 164 14.21 55.16 17.39
CA THR A 164 12.98 55.78 16.91
C THR A 164 12.16 54.79 16.09
N GLU A 165 12.78 54.07 15.14
CA GLU A 165 12.14 53.02 14.36
C GLU A 165 11.59 51.90 15.26
N ALA A 166 12.34 51.46 16.27
CA ALA A 166 11.86 50.48 17.24
C ALA A 166 10.70 51.01 18.08
N ALA A 167 10.73 52.28 18.50
CA ALA A 167 9.66 52.89 19.28
C ALA A 167 8.37 53.08 18.46
N GLU A 168 8.48 53.41 17.16
CA GLU A 168 7.34 53.52 16.24
C GLU A 168 6.69 52.16 15.96
N ASN A 169 7.50 51.10 15.86
CA ASN A 169 7.00 49.74 15.60
C ASN A 169 6.52 49.01 16.86
N LEU A 170 6.96 49.41 18.06
CA LEU A 170 6.64 48.75 19.33
C LEU A 170 5.13 48.55 19.57
N PRO A 171 4.22 49.51 19.28
CA PRO A 171 2.78 49.30 19.43
C PRO A 171 2.24 48.20 18.51
N ALA A 172 2.68 48.17 17.25
CA ALA A 172 2.26 47.16 16.27
C ALA A 172 2.79 45.76 16.64
N ASP A 173 4.01 45.69 17.15
CA ASP A 173 4.59 44.44 17.66
C ASP A 173 3.85 43.94 18.90
N LEU A 174 3.50 44.83 19.85
CA LEU A 174 2.72 44.47 21.04
C LEU A 174 1.33 43.96 20.69
N GLU A 175 0.67 44.57 19.72
CA GLU A 175 -0.64 44.12 19.22
C GLU A 175 -0.52 42.75 18.54
N SER A 176 0.48 42.57 17.68
CA SER A 176 0.79 41.28 17.05
C SER A 176 1.09 40.18 18.07
N LEU A 177 1.81 40.51 19.14
CA LEU A 177 2.18 39.58 20.20
C LEU A 177 0.98 39.21 21.08
N LYS A 178 0.08 40.17 21.33
CA LYS A 178 -1.20 39.94 22.01
C LYS A 178 -2.10 39.02 21.18
N ASP A 179 -2.18 39.24 19.87
CA ASP A 179 -2.94 38.38 18.96
C ASP A 179 -2.35 36.98 18.86
N ALA A 180 -1.03 36.86 18.78
CA ALA A 180 -0.34 35.57 18.82
C ALA A 180 -0.65 34.83 20.12
N ARG A 181 -0.61 35.52 21.27
CA ARG A 181 -0.95 34.93 22.58
C ARG A 181 -2.41 34.48 22.66
N ASN A 182 -3.34 35.27 22.11
CA ASN A 182 -4.75 34.90 22.04
C ASN A 182 -4.97 33.65 21.17
N LYS A 183 -4.29 33.56 20.02
CA LYS A 183 -4.33 32.37 19.15
C LYS A 183 -3.78 31.13 19.86
N VAL A 184 -2.65 31.26 20.56
CA VAL A 184 -2.06 30.15 21.34
C VAL A 184 -3.02 29.67 22.42
N ASN A 185 -3.65 30.58 23.16
CA ASN A 185 -4.63 30.22 24.18
C ASN A 185 -5.85 29.50 23.58
N LYS A 186 -6.34 29.97 22.42
CA LYS A 186 -7.44 29.34 21.71
C LYS A 186 -7.06 27.92 21.26
N PHE A 187 -5.90 27.75 20.62
CA PHE A 187 -5.41 26.44 20.21
C PHE A 187 -5.20 25.50 21.41
N SER A 188 -4.72 26.01 22.55
CA SER A 188 -4.59 25.22 23.77
C SER A 188 -5.95 24.75 24.29
N SER A 189 -6.99 25.59 24.24
CA SER A 189 -8.35 25.21 24.63
C SER A 189 -8.94 24.18 23.68
N ASP A 190 -8.81 24.41 22.36
CA ASP A 190 -9.32 23.50 21.33
C ASP A 190 -8.63 22.13 21.41
N ALA A 191 -7.33 22.12 21.71
CA ALA A 191 -6.56 20.90 21.94
C ALA A 191 -7.03 20.14 23.19
N ALA A 192 -7.30 20.84 24.30
CA ALA A 192 -7.83 20.23 25.51
C ALA A 192 -9.24 19.64 25.29
N GLU A 193 -10.11 20.34 24.56
CA GLU A 193 -11.43 19.82 24.20
C GLU A 193 -11.32 18.58 23.30
N SER A 194 -10.43 18.64 22.30
CA SER A 194 -10.18 17.52 21.39
C SER A 194 -9.64 16.30 22.12
N PHE A 195 -8.73 16.50 23.08
CA PHE A 195 -8.20 15.43 23.92
C PHE A 195 -9.31 14.80 24.78
N GLY A 196 -10.20 15.62 25.36
CA GLY A 196 -11.38 15.12 26.07
C GLY A 196 -12.28 14.27 25.17
N LYS A 197 -12.55 14.71 23.94
CA LYS A 197 -13.32 13.92 22.96
C LYS A 197 -12.61 12.60 22.64
N ILE A 198 -11.30 12.61 22.41
CA ILE A 198 -10.50 11.41 22.14
C ILE A 198 -10.60 10.40 23.29
N ASP A 199 -10.45 10.84 24.55
CA ASP A 199 -10.58 9.95 25.72
C ASP A 199 -11.98 9.33 25.80
N THR A 200 -13.04 10.11 25.55
CA THR A 200 -14.41 9.58 25.53
C THR A 200 -14.64 8.57 24.40
N TYR A 201 -14.06 8.80 23.22
CA TYR A 201 -14.15 7.86 22.11
C TYR A 201 -13.34 6.60 22.37
N GLN A 202 -12.17 6.70 22.99
CA GLN A 202 -11.37 5.55 23.37
C GLN A 202 -12.15 4.64 24.34
N LYS A 203 -12.77 5.21 25.38
CA LYS A 203 -13.62 4.46 26.32
C LYS A 203 -14.80 3.78 25.63
N LYS A 204 -15.45 4.46 24.67
CA LYS A 204 -16.54 3.88 23.86
C LYS A 204 -16.05 2.74 22.96
N ILE A 205 -14.86 2.89 22.36
CA ILE A 205 -14.27 1.85 21.51
C ILE A 205 -13.94 0.61 22.36
N GLU A 206 -13.38 0.78 23.56
CA GLU A 206 -13.10 -0.32 24.48
C GLU A 206 -14.39 -1.05 24.91
N SER A 207 -15.46 -0.32 25.23
CA SER A 207 -16.75 -0.93 25.58
C SER A 207 -17.37 -1.67 24.39
N LEU A 208 -17.40 -1.04 23.21
CA LEU A 208 -17.92 -1.66 21.98
C LEU A 208 -17.12 -2.90 21.59
N THR A 209 -15.80 -2.87 21.74
CA THR A 209 -14.94 -4.03 21.46
C THR A 209 -15.30 -5.19 22.39
N LYS A 210 -15.49 -4.92 23.69
CA LYS A 210 -15.93 -5.93 24.65
C LYS A 210 -17.31 -6.51 24.29
N ASP A 211 -18.24 -5.67 23.88
CA ASP A 211 -19.58 -6.10 23.44
C ASP A 211 -19.52 -6.94 22.17
N ILE A 212 -18.69 -6.56 21.19
CA ILE A 212 -18.46 -7.34 19.96
C ILE A 212 -17.90 -8.73 20.30
N TYR A 213 -16.90 -8.83 21.17
CA TYR A 213 -16.37 -10.14 21.59
C TYR A 213 -17.40 -10.97 22.34
N SER A 214 -18.21 -10.35 23.20
CA SER A 214 -19.31 -11.03 23.89
C SER A 214 -20.33 -11.59 22.91
N LYS A 215 -20.76 -10.77 21.93
CA LYS A 215 -21.73 -11.17 20.90
C LYS A 215 -21.17 -12.19 19.93
N LYS A 216 -19.88 -12.12 19.60
CA LYS A 216 -19.19 -13.16 18.83
C LYS A 216 -19.25 -14.51 19.55
N ASN A 217 -18.89 -14.54 20.84
CA ASN A 217 -18.95 -15.78 21.64
C ASN A 217 -20.38 -16.32 21.77
N GLU A 218 -21.36 -15.44 21.91
CA GLU A 218 -22.79 -15.82 21.95
C GLU A 218 -23.24 -16.41 20.61
N ALA A 219 -22.84 -15.80 19.49
CA ALA A 219 -23.14 -16.28 18.15
C ALA A 219 -22.46 -17.63 17.86
N GLU A 220 -21.19 -17.82 18.23
CA GLU A 220 -20.49 -19.11 18.10
C GLU A 220 -21.23 -20.22 18.88
N LYS A 221 -21.62 -19.93 20.13
CA LYS A 221 -22.44 -20.87 20.92
C LYS A 221 -23.79 -21.19 20.28
N LEU A 222 -24.48 -20.19 19.72
CA LEU A 222 -25.75 -20.40 19.03
C LEU A 222 -25.57 -21.25 17.77
N VAL A 223 -24.50 -21.04 17.00
CA VAL A 223 -24.19 -21.86 15.82
C VAL A 223 -23.93 -23.30 16.23
N ASP A 224 -23.13 -23.54 17.27
CA ASP A 224 -22.88 -24.88 17.79
C ASP A 224 -24.17 -25.56 18.27
N GLN A 225 -25.03 -24.83 18.99
CA GLN A 225 -26.33 -25.32 19.44
C GLN A 225 -27.27 -25.63 18.26
N CYS A 226 -27.30 -24.80 17.21
CA CYS A 226 -28.10 -25.04 16.01
C CYS A 226 -27.59 -26.26 15.23
N GLN A 227 -26.28 -26.42 15.08
CA GLN A 227 -25.69 -27.60 14.44
C GLN A 227 -26.02 -28.87 15.24
N GLU A 228 -25.95 -28.80 16.55
CA GLU A 228 -26.30 -29.90 17.44
C GLU A 228 -27.80 -30.25 17.37
N ALA A 229 -28.67 -29.24 17.44
CA ALA A 229 -30.12 -29.45 17.30
C ALA A 229 -30.47 -30.05 15.93
N TYR A 230 -29.88 -29.55 14.85
CA TYR A 230 -30.08 -30.10 13.51
C TYR A 230 -29.60 -31.56 13.39
N ARG A 231 -28.46 -31.88 14.02
CA ARG A 231 -27.95 -33.25 14.14
C ARG A 231 -28.92 -34.14 14.92
N ILE A 232 -29.42 -33.65 16.06
CA ILE A 232 -30.37 -34.35 16.93
C ILE A 232 -31.67 -34.67 16.16
N THR A 233 -32.21 -33.70 15.44
CA THR A 233 -33.49 -33.84 14.74
C THR A 233 -33.39 -34.73 13.50
N THR A 234 -32.30 -34.64 12.75
CA THR A 234 -32.22 -35.31 11.43
C THR A 234 -31.77 -36.76 11.57
N THR A 235 -30.51 -37.00 11.90
CA THR A 235 -29.94 -38.35 11.81
C THR A 235 -30.30 -39.20 13.03
N THR A 236 -30.14 -38.66 14.23
CA THR A 236 -30.53 -39.38 15.45
C THR A 236 -32.05 -39.48 15.61
N GLY A 237 -32.80 -38.47 15.15
CA GLY A 237 -34.27 -38.52 15.13
C GLY A 237 -34.79 -39.63 14.21
N LEU A 238 -34.27 -39.71 12.99
CA LEU A 238 -34.59 -40.81 12.06
C LEU A 238 -34.18 -42.17 12.63
N ALA A 239 -32.95 -42.29 13.15
CA ALA A 239 -32.48 -43.53 13.77
C ALA A 239 -33.38 -43.97 14.94
N ALA A 240 -33.77 -43.04 15.81
CA ALA A 240 -34.67 -43.30 16.93
C ALA A 240 -36.06 -43.75 16.46
N SER A 241 -36.59 -43.15 15.38
CA SER A 241 -37.89 -43.55 14.82
C SER A 241 -37.87 -44.97 14.25
N PHE A 242 -36.78 -45.36 13.57
CA PHE A 242 -36.59 -46.71 13.05
C PHE A 242 -36.40 -47.72 14.18
N ASP A 243 -35.61 -47.38 15.19
CA ASP A 243 -35.37 -48.20 16.39
C ASP A 243 -36.69 -48.43 17.16
N GLN A 244 -37.48 -47.38 17.37
CA GLN A 244 -38.80 -47.48 17.99
C GLN A 244 -39.75 -48.37 17.18
N ARG A 245 -39.74 -48.27 15.84
CA ARG A 245 -40.57 -49.11 14.97
C ARG A 245 -40.13 -50.58 15.01
N ALA A 246 -38.83 -50.84 14.97
CA ALA A 246 -38.26 -52.18 15.11
C ALA A 246 -38.67 -52.82 16.44
N ASN A 247 -38.52 -52.07 17.55
CA ASN A 247 -38.89 -52.53 18.88
C ASN A 247 -40.39 -52.80 19.01
N LYS A 248 -41.26 -51.88 18.57
CA LYS A 248 -42.71 -52.10 18.58
C LYS A 248 -43.11 -53.35 17.82
N LEU A 249 -42.47 -53.62 16.68
CA LEU A 249 -42.75 -54.79 15.87
C LEU A 249 -42.22 -56.07 16.51
N SER A 250 -41.06 -56.02 17.16
CA SER A 250 -40.49 -57.12 17.94
C SER A 250 -41.36 -57.49 19.15
N TYR A 251 -41.84 -56.50 19.92
CA TYR A 251 -42.82 -56.74 20.98
C TYR A 251 -44.10 -57.38 20.45
N SER A 252 -44.60 -56.87 19.31
CA SER A 252 -45.80 -57.40 18.70
C SER A 252 -45.59 -58.81 18.12
N MET A 253 -44.38 -59.17 17.69
CA MET A 253 -43.99 -60.53 17.31
C MET A 253 -44.02 -61.46 18.52
N TRP A 254 -43.44 -61.06 19.66
CA TRP A 254 -43.47 -61.84 20.91
C TRP A 254 -44.89 -62.11 21.41
N ALA A 255 -45.82 -61.17 21.22
CA ALA A 255 -47.23 -61.41 21.51
C ALA A 255 -47.83 -62.55 20.66
N TRP A 256 -47.47 -62.66 19.37
CA TRP A 256 -47.87 -63.79 18.53
C TRP A 256 -47.16 -65.09 18.91
N VAL A 257 -45.91 -65.04 19.36
CA VAL A 257 -45.20 -66.21 19.88
C VAL A 257 -45.92 -66.76 21.11
N ALA A 258 -46.29 -65.89 22.05
CA ALA A 258 -47.08 -66.28 23.22
C ALA A 258 -48.45 -66.86 22.81
N GLY A 259 -49.13 -66.22 21.85
CA GLY A 259 -50.37 -66.72 21.28
C GLY A 259 -50.22 -68.10 20.63
N LEU A 260 -49.13 -68.33 19.89
CA LEU A 260 -48.83 -69.62 19.27
C LEU A 260 -48.61 -70.71 20.32
N ILE A 261 -47.86 -70.42 21.38
CA ILE A 261 -47.64 -71.35 22.50
C ILE A 261 -48.99 -71.71 23.15
N LEU A 262 -49.86 -70.72 23.40
CA LEU A 262 -51.20 -70.96 23.95
C LEU A 262 -52.10 -71.77 23.01
N ALA A 263 -52.04 -71.52 21.70
CA ALA A 263 -52.81 -72.27 20.71
C ALA A 263 -52.34 -73.72 20.58
N LEU A 264 -51.03 -73.96 20.64
CA LEU A 264 -50.47 -75.31 20.68
C LEU A 264 -50.86 -76.04 21.96
N GLY A 265 -50.77 -75.36 23.11
CA GLY A 265 -51.19 -75.91 24.40
C GLY A 265 -52.68 -76.26 24.45
N SER A 266 -53.54 -75.36 23.96
CA SER A 266 -54.99 -75.61 23.88
C SER A 266 -55.34 -76.70 22.88
N GLY A 267 -54.62 -76.79 21.76
CA GLY A 267 -54.74 -77.87 20.78
C GLY A 267 -54.40 -79.24 21.40
N ILE A 268 -53.34 -79.32 22.21
CA ILE A 268 -52.97 -80.55 22.93
C ILE A 268 -54.04 -80.92 23.98
N TYR A 269 -54.54 -79.94 24.74
CA TYR A 269 -55.56 -80.14 25.77
C TYR A 269 -56.90 -80.61 25.16
N ILE A 270 -57.42 -79.88 24.17
CA ILE A 270 -58.66 -80.25 23.46
C ILE A 270 -58.48 -81.57 22.71
N GLY A 271 -57.31 -81.77 22.10
CA GLY A 271 -56.97 -83.01 21.40
C GLY A 271 -57.02 -84.22 22.31
N SER A 272 -56.47 -84.15 23.52
CA SER A 272 -56.47 -85.27 24.47
C SER A 272 -57.88 -85.59 24.99
N GLU A 273 -58.68 -84.57 25.33
CA GLU A 273 -60.07 -84.77 25.74
C GLU A 273 -60.92 -85.38 24.62
N ARG A 274 -60.82 -84.83 23.39
CA ARG A 274 -61.56 -85.35 22.23
C ARG A 274 -61.12 -86.75 21.86
N PHE A 275 -59.83 -87.04 21.92
CA PHE A 275 -59.30 -88.38 21.68
C PHE A 275 -59.84 -89.38 22.72
N ALA A 276 -59.90 -89.01 24.00
CA ALA A 276 -60.48 -89.85 25.05
C ALA A 276 -61.98 -90.11 24.84
N ILE A 277 -62.76 -89.08 24.49
CA ILE A 277 -64.21 -89.19 24.22
C ILE A 277 -64.48 -90.06 22.98
N LEU A 278 -63.67 -89.90 21.92
CA LEU A 278 -63.79 -90.68 20.70
C LEU A 278 -63.43 -92.16 20.95
N ASN A 279 -62.32 -92.42 21.65
CA ASN A 279 -61.90 -93.77 22.02
C ASN A 279 -62.95 -94.47 22.91
N ALA A 280 -63.52 -93.76 23.89
CA ALA A 280 -64.60 -94.28 24.72
C ALA A 280 -65.86 -94.61 23.90
N SER A 281 -66.18 -93.80 22.89
CA SER A 281 -67.35 -93.99 22.03
C SER A 281 -67.18 -95.17 21.05
N ILE A 282 -65.95 -95.44 20.60
CA ILE A 282 -65.59 -96.62 19.79
C ILE A 282 -65.65 -97.89 20.64
N ASN A 283 -65.08 -97.87 21.85
CA ASN A 283 -65.03 -99.04 22.73
C ASN A 283 -66.40 -99.43 23.32
N GLN A 284 -67.33 -98.48 23.44
CA GLN A 284 -68.70 -98.74 23.92
C GLN A 284 -69.70 -99.13 22.81
N GLN A 285 -69.24 -99.35 21.57
CA GLN A 285 -70.07 -99.82 20.46
C GLN A 285 -71.31 -98.96 20.20
N LYS A 286 -71.17 -97.63 20.36
CA LYS A 286 -72.23 -96.66 20.05
C LYS A 286 -72.50 -96.63 18.55
N ASP A 287 -73.72 -96.21 18.19
CA ASP A 287 -74.17 -96.08 16.80
C ASP A 287 -73.15 -95.30 15.94
N ILE A 288 -72.98 -95.76 14.69
CA ILE A 288 -72.03 -95.21 13.70
C ILE A 288 -72.29 -93.71 13.48
N GLY A 289 -73.55 -93.29 13.54
CA GLY A 289 -73.94 -91.87 13.46
C GLY A 289 -73.33 -91.03 14.58
N HIS A 290 -73.28 -91.55 15.82
CA HIS A 290 -72.70 -90.83 16.96
C HIS A 290 -71.19 -90.68 16.81
N ILE A 291 -70.50 -91.72 16.32
CA ILE A 291 -69.05 -91.67 16.06
C ILE A 291 -68.73 -90.60 15.01
N TRP A 292 -69.51 -90.51 13.93
CA TRP A 292 -69.33 -89.47 12.91
C TRP A 292 -69.54 -88.04 13.45
N ILE A 293 -70.53 -87.84 14.31
CA ILE A 293 -70.76 -86.54 14.96
C ILE A 293 -69.55 -86.17 15.84
N GLN A 294 -69.00 -87.12 16.60
CA GLN A 294 -67.81 -86.87 17.43
C GLN A 294 -66.56 -86.57 16.60
N ILE A 295 -66.38 -87.24 15.45
CA ILE A 295 -65.29 -86.94 14.50
C ILE A 295 -65.45 -85.52 13.93
N PHE A 296 -66.66 -85.15 13.51
CA PHE A 296 -66.94 -83.82 12.99
C PHE A 296 -66.70 -82.72 14.04
N LEU A 297 -67.21 -82.92 15.27
CA LEU A 297 -66.99 -82.00 16.39
C LEU A 297 -65.51 -81.91 16.77
N SER A 298 -64.75 -83.01 16.67
CA SER A 298 -63.31 -83.01 16.92
C SER A 298 -62.57 -82.23 15.83
N LEU A 299 -62.90 -82.43 14.56
CA LEU A 299 -62.32 -81.68 13.44
C LEU A 299 -62.62 -80.17 13.55
N LEU A 300 -63.85 -79.81 13.93
CA LEU A 300 -64.25 -78.43 14.15
C LEU A 300 -63.54 -77.80 15.35
N SER A 301 -63.39 -78.57 16.44
CA SER A 301 -62.74 -78.10 17.68
C SER A 301 -61.22 -77.91 17.51
N LEU A 302 -60.54 -78.81 16.78
CA LEU A 302 -59.10 -78.69 16.51
C LEU A 302 -58.81 -77.69 15.38
N GLY A 303 -59.79 -77.40 14.52
CA GLY A 303 -59.64 -76.46 13.41
C GLY A 303 -59.22 -75.05 13.86
N ALA A 304 -59.81 -74.53 14.94
CA ALA A 304 -59.52 -73.18 15.42
C ALA A 304 -58.07 -73.03 15.96
N PRO A 305 -57.56 -73.90 16.86
CA PRO A 305 -56.16 -73.86 17.29
C PRO A 305 -55.16 -74.06 16.15
N ILE A 306 -55.42 -74.98 15.20
CA ILE A 306 -54.53 -75.25 14.06
C ILE A 306 -54.49 -74.05 13.11
N TRP A 307 -55.66 -73.48 12.79
CA TRP A 307 -55.75 -72.30 11.92
C TRP A 307 -55.04 -71.09 12.54
N PHE A 308 -55.24 -70.87 13.85
CA PHE A 308 -54.55 -69.81 14.57
C PHE A 308 -53.04 -70.03 14.62
N ALA A 309 -52.57 -71.27 14.86
CA ALA A 309 -51.15 -71.58 14.90
C ALA A 309 -50.47 -71.27 13.55
N TRP A 310 -51.09 -71.67 12.45
CA TRP A 310 -50.61 -71.35 11.10
C TRP A 310 -50.56 -69.83 10.84
N LEU A 311 -51.64 -69.12 11.18
CA LEU A 311 -51.69 -67.66 11.05
C LEU A 311 -50.59 -66.98 11.88
N ALA A 312 -50.40 -67.44 13.12
CA ALA A 312 -49.37 -66.93 14.02
C ALA A 312 -47.97 -67.16 13.44
N THR A 313 -47.66 -68.33 12.89
CA THR A 313 -46.37 -68.61 12.23
C THR A 313 -46.11 -67.64 11.07
N LYS A 314 -47.11 -67.36 10.22
CA LYS A 314 -46.99 -66.38 9.13
C LYS A 314 -46.74 -64.95 9.66
N GLN A 315 -47.52 -64.54 10.67
CA GLN A 315 -47.38 -63.22 11.29
C GLN A 315 -46.02 -63.03 11.98
N ILE A 316 -45.50 -64.06 12.65
CA ILE A 316 -44.17 -64.05 13.27
C ILE A 316 -43.10 -63.83 12.20
N GLY A 317 -43.13 -64.61 11.11
CA GLY A 317 -42.15 -64.50 10.02
C GLY A 317 -42.15 -63.12 9.35
N GLN A 318 -43.32 -62.56 9.08
CA GLN A 318 -43.44 -61.22 8.49
C GLN A 318 -42.91 -60.13 9.44
N ARG A 319 -43.28 -60.21 10.72
CA ARG A 319 -42.88 -59.21 11.72
C ARG A 319 -41.40 -59.26 12.04
N PHE A 320 -40.80 -60.45 12.07
CA PHE A 320 -39.35 -60.65 12.24
C PHE A 320 -38.55 -59.97 11.11
N LYS A 321 -38.90 -60.28 9.85
CA LYS A 321 -38.22 -59.69 8.68
C LYS A 321 -38.30 -58.16 8.68
N LEU A 322 -39.49 -57.63 8.98
CA LEU A 322 -39.71 -56.20 9.00
C LEU A 322 -39.03 -55.52 10.22
N SER A 323 -38.94 -56.20 11.38
CA SER A 323 -38.23 -55.65 12.54
C SER A 323 -36.73 -55.59 12.30
N GLU A 324 -36.17 -56.62 11.67
CA GLU A 324 -34.76 -56.68 11.32
C GLU A 324 -34.38 -55.61 10.28
N ASP A 325 -35.22 -55.37 9.27
CA ASP A 325 -35.00 -54.29 8.28
C ASP A 325 -34.99 -52.91 8.94
N TYR A 326 -35.93 -52.63 9.84
CA TYR A 326 -35.95 -51.37 10.58
C TYR A 326 -34.76 -51.24 11.55
N ALA A 327 -34.35 -52.32 12.21
CA ALA A 327 -33.17 -52.35 13.08
C ALA A 327 -31.88 -52.10 12.30
N PHE A 328 -31.78 -52.66 11.09
CA PHE A 328 -30.69 -52.41 10.15
C PHE A 328 -30.65 -50.94 9.72
N LYS A 329 -31.79 -50.36 9.32
CA LYS A 329 -31.90 -48.93 8.98
C LYS A 329 -31.52 -48.00 10.14
N ALA A 330 -31.94 -48.34 11.36
CA ALA A 330 -31.54 -47.61 12.55
C ALA A 330 -30.02 -47.65 12.76
N SER A 331 -29.40 -48.82 12.57
CA SER A 331 -27.96 -49.00 12.68
C SER A 331 -27.18 -48.24 11.60
N VAL A 332 -27.64 -48.27 10.34
CA VAL A 332 -27.06 -47.50 9.24
C VAL A 332 -27.14 -46.00 9.51
N ALA A 333 -28.28 -45.50 10.00
CA ALA A 333 -28.44 -44.09 10.35
C ALA A 333 -27.52 -43.66 11.51
N LYS A 334 -27.40 -44.49 12.56
CA LYS A 334 -26.45 -44.24 13.68
C LYS A 334 -24.99 -44.24 13.20
N ALA A 335 -24.62 -45.23 12.38
CA ALA A 335 -23.27 -45.35 11.83
C ALA A 335 -22.92 -44.18 10.89
N TYR A 336 -23.88 -43.71 10.08
CA TYR A 336 -23.70 -42.55 9.22
C TYR A 336 -23.32 -41.30 10.03
N GLU A 337 -23.94 -41.05 11.19
CA GLU A 337 -23.57 -39.91 12.05
C GLU A 337 -22.10 -39.99 12.50
N GLY A 338 -21.68 -41.16 12.99
CA GLY A 338 -20.29 -41.37 13.44
C GLY A 338 -19.28 -41.24 12.30
N TYR A 339 -19.56 -41.83 11.14
CA TYR A 339 -18.64 -41.81 10.00
C TYR A 339 -18.63 -40.49 9.24
N ARG A 340 -19.74 -39.73 9.21
CA ARG A 340 -19.80 -38.44 8.50
C ARG A 340 -18.74 -37.47 9.00
N LYS A 341 -18.51 -37.42 10.32
CA LYS A 341 -17.53 -36.52 10.94
C LYS A 341 -16.08 -36.86 10.59
N GLU A 342 -15.76 -38.14 10.45
CA GLU A 342 -14.42 -38.57 10.02
C GLU A 342 -14.26 -38.46 8.50
N ALA A 343 -15.30 -38.76 7.73
CA ALA A 343 -15.29 -38.63 6.27
C ALA A 343 -15.11 -37.16 5.82
N SER A 344 -15.79 -36.20 6.46
CA SER A 344 -15.66 -34.78 6.13
C SER A 344 -14.27 -34.20 6.43
N ARG A 345 -13.49 -34.84 7.32
CA ARG A 345 -12.11 -34.48 7.62
C ARG A 345 -11.10 -35.04 6.62
N ILE A 346 -11.43 -36.14 5.94
CA ILE A 346 -10.52 -36.85 5.04
C ILE A 346 -10.67 -36.36 3.60
N ASP A 347 -11.87 -36.47 3.01
CA ASP A 347 -12.13 -36.08 1.61
C ASP A 347 -13.64 -35.86 1.36
N LEU A 348 -13.96 -34.79 0.63
CA LEU A 348 -15.32 -34.45 0.20
C LEU A 348 -15.94 -35.53 -0.69
N ASN A 349 -15.14 -36.23 -1.51
CA ASN A 349 -15.68 -37.32 -2.34
C ASN A 349 -16.09 -38.54 -1.50
N MET A 350 -15.37 -38.80 -0.40
CA MET A 350 -15.69 -39.86 0.54
C MET A 350 -16.99 -39.55 1.30
N GLU A 351 -17.20 -38.29 1.71
CA GLU A 351 -18.46 -37.84 2.32
C GLU A 351 -19.65 -38.01 1.37
N LYS A 352 -19.53 -37.59 0.11
CA LYS A 352 -20.58 -37.74 -0.90
C LYS A 352 -20.95 -39.20 -1.15
N ARG A 353 -19.94 -40.07 -1.25
CA ARG A 353 -20.15 -41.52 -1.44
C ARG A 353 -20.83 -42.13 -0.22
N LEU A 354 -20.41 -41.75 0.98
CA LEU A 354 -21.01 -42.20 2.24
C LEU A 354 -22.48 -41.77 2.34
N PHE A 355 -22.80 -40.51 2.03
CA PHE A 355 -24.17 -40.01 2.02
C PHE A 355 -25.04 -40.75 1.00
N SER A 356 -24.57 -40.91 -0.24
CA SER A 356 -25.30 -41.63 -1.28
C SER A 356 -25.57 -43.08 -0.88
N SER A 357 -24.55 -43.79 -0.37
CA SER A 357 -24.70 -45.17 0.10
C SER A 357 -25.64 -45.30 1.30
N ALA A 358 -25.69 -44.32 2.20
CA ALA A 358 -26.62 -44.32 3.33
C ALA A 358 -28.05 -44.04 2.87
N LEU A 359 -28.23 -43.09 1.95
CA LEU A 359 -29.52 -42.73 1.38
C LEU A 359 -30.16 -43.92 0.66
N ASP A 360 -29.42 -44.60 -0.21
CA ASP A 360 -29.89 -45.79 -0.93
C ASP A 360 -30.47 -46.86 0.03
N ARG A 361 -29.82 -47.08 1.18
CA ARG A 361 -30.25 -48.08 2.17
C ARG A 361 -31.46 -47.65 2.98
N LEU A 362 -31.63 -46.36 3.21
CA LEU A 362 -32.79 -45.82 3.93
C LEU A 362 -34.05 -45.81 3.05
N GLU A 363 -33.91 -45.55 1.76
CA GLU A 363 -35.01 -45.45 0.79
C GLU A 363 -35.58 -46.81 0.35
N GLU A 364 -34.85 -47.92 0.54
CA GLU A 364 -35.34 -49.27 0.20
C GLU A 364 -36.71 -49.58 0.86
N PRO A 365 -37.79 -49.86 0.11
CA PRO A 365 -39.11 -50.01 0.69
C PRO A 365 -39.22 -51.31 1.52
N PRO A 366 -39.73 -51.28 2.77
CA PRO A 366 -39.81 -52.47 3.63
C PRO A 366 -40.72 -53.58 3.09
N LEU A 367 -41.70 -53.22 2.25
CA LEU A 367 -42.66 -54.15 1.63
C LEU A 367 -41.98 -55.20 0.73
N ARG A 368 -40.73 -54.99 0.32
CA ARG A 368 -39.94 -55.96 -0.46
C ARG A 368 -39.76 -57.31 0.24
N LEU A 369 -39.83 -57.33 1.58
CA LEU A 369 -39.64 -58.53 2.40
C LEU A 369 -40.93 -59.30 2.66
N MET A 370 -42.07 -58.79 2.20
CA MET A 370 -43.37 -59.45 2.32
C MET A 370 -43.53 -60.52 1.24
N GLU A 371 -44.19 -61.63 1.61
CA GLU A 371 -44.56 -62.69 0.67
C GLU A 371 -45.53 -62.14 -0.37
N LYS A 372 -45.25 -62.38 -1.66
CA LYS A 372 -46.07 -61.89 -2.79
C LYS A 372 -47.39 -62.65 -2.96
N GLU A 373 -47.47 -63.85 -2.40
CA GLU A 373 -48.63 -64.74 -2.49
C GLU A 373 -49.36 -64.80 -1.16
N HIS A 374 -50.66 -64.49 -1.17
CA HIS A 374 -51.51 -64.47 0.02
C HIS A 374 -52.43 -65.68 0.02
N TYR A 375 -52.13 -66.66 0.86
CA TYR A 375 -53.00 -67.82 1.04
C TYR A 375 -54.06 -67.54 2.11
N GLY A 376 -55.32 -67.90 1.85
CA GLY A 376 -56.44 -67.66 2.78
C GLY A 376 -56.62 -68.72 3.87
N SER A 377 -55.99 -69.89 3.73
CA SER A 377 -56.09 -70.98 4.71
C SER A 377 -54.91 -71.95 4.64
N PRO A 378 -54.66 -72.74 5.70
CA PRO A 378 -53.62 -73.77 5.71
C PRO A 378 -53.78 -74.79 4.58
N TRP A 379 -55.02 -75.18 4.29
CA TRP A 379 -55.34 -76.10 3.19
C TRP A 379 -55.08 -75.47 1.83
N HIS A 380 -55.39 -74.18 1.67
CA HIS A 380 -55.14 -73.46 0.43
C HIS A 380 -53.62 -73.38 0.14
N GLU A 381 -52.79 -73.13 1.15
CA GLU A 381 -51.32 -73.14 1.02
C GLU A 381 -50.74 -74.54 0.77
N PHE A 382 -51.26 -75.57 1.45
CA PHE A 382 -50.78 -76.93 1.24
C PHE A 382 -51.05 -77.41 -0.20
N ILE A 383 -52.25 -77.15 -0.72
CA ILE A 383 -52.66 -77.57 -2.07
C ILE A 383 -51.90 -76.78 -3.15
N SER A 384 -51.59 -75.49 -2.90
CA SER A 384 -50.85 -74.66 -3.85
C SER A 384 -49.34 -74.92 -3.83
N SER A 385 -48.82 -75.60 -2.80
CA SER A 385 -47.39 -75.87 -2.63
C SER A 385 -46.80 -76.65 -3.80
N ASP A 386 -45.58 -76.28 -4.20
CA ASP A 386 -44.85 -76.96 -5.29
C ASP A 386 -44.57 -78.42 -4.97
N GLN A 387 -44.44 -78.77 -3.69
CA GLN A 387 -44.24 -80.12 -3.20
C GLN A 387 -45.50 -80.97 -3.40
N PHE A 388 -46.69 -80.44 -3.11
CA PHE A 388 -47.96 -81.13 -3.37
C PHE A 388 -48.21 -81.31 -4.87
N LYS A 389 -47.97 -80.25 -5.67
CA LYS A 389 -48.05 -80.34 -7.13
C LYS A 389 -47.09 -81.38 -7.71
N LYS A 390 -45.85 -81.43 -7.23
CA LYS A 390 -44.87 -82.46 -7.62
C LYS A 390 -45.32 -83.86 -7.20
N ALA A 391 -45.82 -84.04 -5.99
CA ALA A 391 -46.32 -85.34 -5.53
C ALA A 391 -47.52 -85.85 -6.36
N LEU A 392 -48.42 -84.95 -6.76
CA LEU A 392 -49.57 -85.27 -7.62
C LEU A 392 -49.16 -85.71 -9.03
N VAL A 393 -48.03 -85.22 -9.53
CA VAL A 393 -47.46 -85.60 -10.83
C VAL A 393 -46.66 -86.89 -10.72
N THR A 394 -45.94 -87.12 -9.62
CA THR A 394 -45.08 -88.30 -9.42
C THR A 394 -45.86 -89.59 -9.09
N PHE A 395 -47.06 -89.50 -8.49
CA PHE A 395 -47.90 -90.66 -8.15
C PHE A 395 -49.26 -90.62 -8.85
N PRO A 396 -49.39 -91.22 -10.06
CA PRO A 396 -50.62 -91.17 -10.88
C PRO A 396 -51.86 -91.77 -10.20
N GLU A 397 -51.69 -92.85 -9.43
CA GLU A 397 -52.80 -93.50 -8.69
C GLU A 397 -53.45 -92.59 -7.64
N LEU A 398 -52.69 -91.65 -7.08
CA LEU A 398 -53.18 -90.67 -6.11
C LEU A 398 -54.09 -89.64 -6.79
N LYS A 399 -53.68 -89.18 -7.98
CA LYS A 399 -54.43 -88.26 -8.83
C LYS A 399 -55.77 -88.88 -9.25
N ASP A 400 -55.75 -90.14 -9.69
CA ASP A 400 -56.96 -90.84 -10.14
C ASP A 400 -57.94 -91.13 -9.00
N LYS A 401 -57.44 -91.46 -7.79
CA LYS A 401 -58.30 -91.61 -6.60
C LYS A 401 -58.96 -90.30 -6.17
N ILE A 402 -58.24 -89.18 -6.20
CA ILE A 402 -58.78 -87.86 -5.83
C ILE A 402 -59.87 -87.42 -6.82
N LEU A 403 -59.65 -87.62 -8.12
CA LEU A 403 -60.64 -87.33 -9.17
C LEU A 403 -61.89 -88.21 -9.05
N ASN A 404 -61.72 -89.50 -8.74
CA ASN A 404 -62.84 -90.44 -8.55
C ASN A 404 -63.67 -90.18 -7.29
N ILE A 405 -63.08 -89.61 -6.23
CA ILE A 405 -63.84 -89.21 -5.02
C ILE A 405 -64.67 -87.95 -5.29
N GLY A 406 -64.17 -87.02 -6.11
CA GLY A 406 -64.93 -85.85 -6.56
C GLY A 406 -66.14 -86.22 -7.43
N SER A 407 -65.98 -87.20 -8.33
CA SER A 407 -67.07 -87.65 -9.22
C SER A 407 -68.13 -88.51 -8.52
N LYS A 408 -67.75 -89.36 -7.55
CA LYS A 408 -68.72 -90.17 -6.77
C LYS A 408 -69.69 -89.34 -5.93
N LYS A 409 -69.24 -88.20 -5.39
CA LYS A 409 -70.07 -87.30 -4.57
C LYS A 409 -71.07 -86.49 -5.40
N LEU A 410 -70.73 -86.20 -6.66
CA LEU A 410 -71.65 -85.60 -7.64
C LEU A 410 -72.74 -86.59 -8.11
N SER A 411 -72.42 -87.89 -8.16
CA SER A 411 -73.40 -88.93 -8.53
C SER A 411 -74.42 -89.24 -7.43
N GLN A 412 -74.06 -89.16 -6.14
CA GLN A 412 -75.00 -89.42 -5.04
C GLN A 412 -76.00 -88.28 -4.80
N ASN A 413 -75.60 -87.02 -5.06
CA ASN A 413 -76.50 -85.87 -4.95
C ASN A 413 -77.57 -85.82 -6.06
N ASN A 414 -77.35 -86.52 -7.18
CA ASN A 414 -78.35 -86.66 -8.22
C ASN A 414 -79.38 -87.75 -7.91
N LEU A 415 -79.02 -88.78 -7.11
CA LEU A 415 -79.97 -89.85 -6.73
C LEU A 415 -81.00 -89.39 -5.69
N LEU A 416 -80.65 -88.47 -4.78
CA LEU A 416 -81.59 -87.92 -3.79
C LEU A 416 -82.57 -86.87 -4.38
N LYS A 417 -82.27 -86.31 -5.56
CA LYS A 417 -83.19 -85.37 -6.25
C LYS A 417 -84.21 -86.07 -7.14
N ASP A 418 -84.00 -87.33 -7.47
CA ASP A 418 -84.89 -88.11 -8.32
C ASP A 418 -85.96 -88.87 -7.52
N GLU A 419 -85.79 -89.09 -6.20
CA GLU A 419 -86.84 -89.67 -5.34
C GLU A 419 -87.90 -88.63 -4.89
N GLU A 420 -87.54 -87.36 -4.72
CA GLU A 420 -88.46 -86.29 -4.28
C GLU A 420 -89.39 -85.74 -5.38
N LYS A 421 -89.35 -86.32 -6.59
CA LYS A 421 -90.24 -85.99 -7.72
C LYS A 421 -91.26 -87.08 -8.06
N THR A 422 -91.38 -88.09 -7.20
CA THR A 422 -92.30 -89.24 -7.40
C THR A 422 -93.17 -89.56 -6.19
N GLU A 423 -93.62 -88.54 -5.45
CA GLU A 423 -94.83 -88.61 -4.61
C GLU A 423 -95.75 -87.41 -4.84
#